data_AF-A0A4Q6B0P9-F1
#
_entry.id   AF-A0A4Q6B0P9-F1
#
_cell.length_a   1.000
_cell.length_b   1.000
_cell.length_c   1.000
_cell.angle_alpha   90.00
_cell.angle_beta   90.00
_cell.angle_gamma   90.00
#
_symmetry.space_group_name_H-M   'P 1'
#
loop_
_entity.id
_entity.type
_entity.pdbx_description
1 polymer ?
#
loop_
_entity_poly.entity_id
_entity_poly.type
_entity_poly.pdbx_seq_one_letter_code
_entity_poly.pdbx_strand_id
1 'polypeptide(L)'
;MIIKLFLTLNLGFMTSTLLAAETAPELPRVDHIIIVEFENIDYSKAMAQPTFKKIAAEGANLSNFYAETHPSQPNYLAMISGSMWGVTSDKNVDIDGRHIGDLLEEAGKTWKVYADDYPGNCFLGPKFGKYVRKHVPFLSFKNIQENPERCASIVEGGELSKDLLDDELPTYSLYIPNLSDDGHDTGVAYADNWLKTVFMPKLISNLPEHTLVVFTFDESSRTGGNHIYTAFYGDVVKAGSVYASRTDHYGFLRTVEALLGLPTLGKEDEKAHIISGIWQ
;
A
#
# COMPACT_ATOMS: atom_id res chain seq x y z
N MET A 1 -67.45 -34.10 45.29
CA MET A 1 -67.26 -33.31 44.05
C MET A 1 -65.76 -33.02 43.94
N ILE A 2 -65.01 -33.85 43.24
CA ILE A 2 -63.54 -33.76 43.15
C ILE A 2 -63.20 -33.30 41.73
N ILE A 3 -62.66 -32.09 41.61
CA ILE A 3 -62.20 -31.50 40.35
C ILE A 3 -60.78 -32.02 40.10
N LYS A 4 -60.58 -32.75 38.99
CA LYS A 4 -59.25 -33.09 38.47
C LYS A 4 -58.76 -31.95 37.58
N LEU A 5 -57.68 -31.30 38.01
CA LEU A 5 -56.99 -30.27 37.24
C LEU A 5 -56.00 -30.95 36.27
N PHE A 6 -56.19 -30.78 34.96
CA PHE A 6 -55.21 -31.19 33.95
C PHE A 6 -54.21 -30.04 33.74
N LEU A 7 -52.93 -30.32 33.97
CA LEU A 7 -51.84 -29.40 33.68
C LEU A 7 -51.25 -29.77 32.31
N THR A 8 -51.50 -28.96 31.29
CA THR A 8 -50.89 -29.11 29.96
C THR A 8 -49.51 -28.44 29.97
N LEU A 9 -48.45 -29.23 29.84
CA LEU A 9 -47.07 -28.74 29.75
C LEU A 9 -46.77 -28.38 28.29
N ASN A 10 -46.68 -27.08 27.98
CA ASN A 10 -46.17 -26.61 26.69
C ASN A 10 -44.64 -26.67 26.70
N LEU A 11 -44.05 -27.63 26.00
CA LEU A 11 -42.62 -27.62 25.67
C LEU A 11 -42.40 -26.67 24.48
N GLY A 12 -41.93 -25.46 24.77
CA GLY A 12 -41.42 -24.56 23.74
C GLY A 12 -40.07 -25.06 23.24
N PHE A 13 -39.97 -25.40 21.96
CA PHE A 13 -38.70 -25.65 21.29
C PHE A 13 -37.99 -24.31 21.06
N MET A 14 -36.91 -24.05 21.81
CA MET A 14 -35.94 -23.00 21.47
C MET A 14 -35.06 -23.52 20.34
N THR A 15 -35.24 -23.02 19.12
CA THR A 15 -34.27 -23.20 18.03
C THR A 15 -33.09 -22.25 18.27
N SER A 16 -31.96 -22.79 18.75
CA SER A 16 -30.70 -22.04 18.76
C SER A 16 -30.15 -21.96 17.33
N THR A 17 -30.30 -20.80 16.69
CA THR A 17 -29.53 -20.46 15.49
C THR A 17 -28.07 -20.28 15.90
N LEU A 18 -27.20 -21.27 15.61
CA LEU A 18 -25.76 -21.01 15.59
C LEU A 18 -25.50 -20.01 14.46
N LEU A 19 -25.07 -18.81 14.81
CA LEU A 19 -24.39 -17.93 13.87
C LEU A 19 -23.07 -18.63 13.51
N ALA A 20 -22.91 -19.02 12.24
CA ALA A 20 -21.61 -19.44 11.75
C ALA A 20 -20.64 -18.28 11.96
N ALA A 21 -19.56 -18.51 12.70
CA ALA A 21 -18.45 -17.57 12.73
C ALA A 21 -17.94 -17.43 11.30
N GLU A 22 -17.99 -16.22 10.77
CA GLU A 22 -17.38 -15.90 9.48
C GLU A 22 -15.89 -16.22 9.62
N THR A 23 -15.41 -17.24 8.91
CA THR A 23 -13.99 -17.58 8.89
C THR A 23 -13.26 -16.37 8.34
N ALA A 24 -12.28 -15.88 9.10
CA ALA A 24 -11.43 -14.78 8.64
C ALA A 24 -10.92 -15.11 7.23
N PRO A 25 -10.91 -14.13 6.30
CA PRO A 25 -10.47 -14.38 4.93
C PRO A 25 -9.08 -15.01 4.95
N GLU A 26 -8.94 -16.16 4.29
CA GLU A 26 -7.64 -16.82 4.15
C GLU A 26 -6.77 -15.91 3.26
N LEU A 27 -5.74 -15.32 3.87
CA LEU A 27 -4.77 -14.49 3.17
C LEU A 27 -3.69 -15.39 2.56
N PRO A 28 -3.22 -15.06 1.34
CA PRO A 28 -2.18 -15.83 0.69
C PRO A 28 -0.86 -15.62 1.43
N ARG A 29 0.07 -16.56 1.27
CA ARG A 29 1.46 -16.31 1.66
C ARG A 29 2.04 -15.23 0.75
N VAL A 30 2.65 -14.22 1.35
CA VAL A 30 3.41 -13.17 0.64
C VAL A 30 4.80 -13.10 1.24
N ASP A 31 5.81 -13.25 0.39
CA ASP A 31 7.22 -13.14 0.77
C ASP A 31 7.78 -11.74 0.45
N HIS A 32 7.28 -11.10 -0.61
CA HIS A 32 7.72 -9.77 -1.05
C HIS A 32 6.53 -8.87 -1.42
N ILE A 33 6.64 -7.59 -1.06
CA ILE A 33 5.70 -6.54 -1.48
C ILE A 33 6.49 -5.42 -2.15
N ILE A 34 6.10 -5.04 -3.36
CA ILE A 34 6.63 -3.88 -4.08
C ILE A 34 5.51 -2.88 -4.30
N ILE A 35 5.65 -1.67 -3.77
CA ILE A 35 4.70 -0.57 -3.95
C ILE A 35 5.33 0.44 -4.89
N VAL A 36 4.63 0.78 -5.96
CA VAL A 36 5.03 1.82 -6.91
C VAL A 36 4.06 2.97 -6.74
N GLU A 37 4.56 4.06 -6.14
CA GLU A 37 3.78 5.23 -5.74
C GLU A 37 3.94 6.35 -6.76
N PHE A 38 2.87 6.67 -7.48
CA PHE A 38 2.79 7.76 -8.45
C PHE A 38 2.10 8.99 -7.84
N GLU A 39 2.07 10.11 -8.56
CA GLU A 39 1.59 11.40 -8.02
C GLU A 39 0.32 11.93 -8.72
N ASN A 40 -0.63 12.46 -7.93
CA ASN A 40 -1.66 13.44 -8.30
C ASN A 40 -2.57 13.12 -9.51
N ILE A 41 -3.05 11.90 -9.67
CA ILE A 41 -3.93 11.52 -10.80
C ILE A 41 -5.28 10.94 -10.35
N ASP A 42 -6.36 11.46 -10.95
CA ASP A 42 -7.70 10.90 -10.75
C ASP A 42 -7.77 9.46 -11.29
N TYR A 43 -8.42 8.55 -10.55
CA TYR A 43 -8.64 7.16 -10.95
C TYR A 43 -9.01 6.99 -12.44
N SER A 44 -9.95 7.80 -12.93
CA SER A 44 -10.48 7.70 -14.30
C SER A 44 -9.43 8.04 -15.38
N LYS A 45 -8.49 8.94 -15.08
CA LYS A 45 -7.41 9.34 -16.01
C LYS A 45 -6.33 8.28 -16.09
N ALA A 46 -5.96 7.67 -14.96
CA ALA A 46 -5.05 6.53 -14.92
C ALA A 46 -5.67 5.30 -15.63
N MET A 47 -6.94 4.97 -15.34
CA MET A 47 -7.66 3.88 -16.03
C MET A 47 -7.85 4.10 -17.54
N ALA A 48 -7.73 5.34 -18.03
CA ALA A 48 -7.75 5.63 -19.46
C ALA A 48 -6.43 5.28 -20.15
N GLN A 49 -5.33 5.09 -19.40
CA GLN A 49 -4.04 4.74 -19.97
C GLN A 49 -3.91 3.24 -20.21
N PRO A 50 -3.28 2.80 -21.32
CA PRO A 50 -3.23 1.39 -21.70
C PRO A 50 -2.58 0.47 -20.67
N THR A 51 -1.47 0.88 -20.07
CA THR A 51 -0.66 0.03 -19.18
C THR A 51 -1.30 -0.08 -17.81
N PHE A 52 -1.73 1.03 -17.22
CA PHE A 52 -2.51 1.01 -15.97
C PHE A 52 -3.80 0.19 -16.11
N LYS A 53 -4.53 0.35 -17.21
CA LYS A 53 -5.73 -0.46 -17.49
C LYS A 53 -5.41 -1.95 -17.60
N LYS A 54 -4.28 -2.29 -18.26
CA LYS A 54 -3.83 -3.68 -18.40
C LYS A 54 -3.49 -4.29 -17.03
N ILE A 55 -2.74 -3.58 -16.20
CA ILE A 55 -2.39 -4.01 -14.83
C ILE A 55 -3.66 -4.30 -14.01
N ALA A 56 -4.64 -3.39 -14.04
CA ALA A 56 -5.90 -3.58 -13.33
C ALA A 56 -6.73 -4.76 -13.86
N ALA A 57 -6.63 -5.08 -15.16
CA ALA A 57 -7.35 -6.19 -15.79
C ALA A 57 -6.65 -7.55 -15.56
N GLU A 58 -5.32 -7.58 -15.49
CA GLU A 58 -4.53 -8.79 -15.26
C GLU A 58 -4.29 -9.08 -13.78
N GLY A 59 -4.45 -8.08 -12.91
CA GLY A 59 -4.37 -8.20 -11.46
C GLY A 59 -5.74 -8.01 -10.79
N ALA A 60 -5.77 -7.30 -9.66
CA ALA A 60 -6.97 -6.89 -8.97
C ALA A 60 -7.11 -5.37 -8.96
N ASN A 61 -8.28 -4.87 -9.37
CA ASN A 61 -8.59 -3.44 -9.35
C ASN A 61 -9.28 -3.05 -8.04
N LEU A 62 -8.71 -2.10 -7.29
CA LEU A 62 -9.34 -1.52 -6.11
C LEU A 62 -10.16 -0.30 -6.56
N SER A 63 -11.34 -0.54 -7.12
CA SER A 63 -12.11 0.49 -7.84
C SER A 63 -12.68 1.60 -6.95
N ASN A 64 -12.57 1.47 -5.62
CA ASN A 64 -13.19 2.36 -4.63
C ASN A 64 -12.17 2.81 -3.56
N PHE A 65 -10.94 3.11 -3.99
CA PHE A 65 -9.83 3.56 -3.15
C PHE A 65 -9.72 5.09 -3.11
N TYR A 66 -9.63 5.68 -1.92
CA TYR A 66 -9.51 7.14 -1.76
C TYR A 66 -8.29 7.51 -0.92
N ALA A 67 -7.54 8.51 -1.36
CA ALA A 67 -6.51 9.14 -0.56
C ALA A 67 -7.11 10.03 0.54
N GLU A 68 -6.38 10.24 1.63
CA GLU A 68 -6.88 10.86 2.85
C GLU A 68 -7.10 12.36 2.69
N THR A 69 -6.18 13.04 1.99
CA THR A 69 -6.17 14.51 1.98
C THR A 69 -5.39 15.11 0.81
N HIS A 70 -5.32 16.45 0.83
CA HIS A 70 -4.37 17.24 0.08
C HIS A 70 -3.56 18.14 1.04
N PRO A 71 -2.25 18.34 0.81
CA PRO A 71 -1.45 17.89 -0.35
C PRO A 71 -0.87 16.46 -0.19
N SER A 72 0.03 16.06 -1.08
CA SER A 72 0.67 14.74 -1.22
C SER A 72 1.25 14.17 0.07
N GLN A 73 2.14 14.90 0.74
CA GLN A 73 3.00 14.35 1.79
C GLN A 73 2.24 13.66 2.95
N PRO A 74 1.14 14.22 3.48
CA PRO A 74 0.26 13.50 4.41
C PRO A 74 -0.19 12.10 3.99
N ASN A 75 -0.48 11.86 2.70
CA ASN A 75 -0.94 10.56 2.20
C ASN A 75 0.20 9.52 2.23
N TYR A 76 1.42 9.92 1.85
CA TYR A 76 2.62 9.07 2.02
C TYR A 76 2.86 8.67 3.48
N LEU A 77 2.65 9.61 4.41
CA LEU A 77 2.77 9.33 5.84
C LEU A 77 1.67 8.37 6.31
N ALA A 78 0.43 8.59 5.86
CA ALA A 78 -0.70 7.71 6.16
C ALA A 78 -0.42 6.27 5.70
N MET A 79 0.09 6.10 4.49
CA MET A 79 0.42 4.79 3.90
C MET A 79 1.43 3.99 4.73
N ILE A 80 2.47 4.61 5.28
CA ILE A 80 3.53 3.84 5.96
C ILE A 80 3.41 3.82 7.48
N SER A 81 2.57 4.70 8.06
CA SER A 81 2.53 4.90 9.52
C SER A 81 1.14 4.89 10.14
N GLY A 82 0.09 4.71 9.34
CA GLY A 82 -1.29 4.72 9.84
C GLY A 82 -1.74 6.09 10.34
N SER A 83 -0.97 7.16 10.07
CA SER A 83 -1.25 8.51 10.53
C SER A 83 -0.65 9.57 9.61
N MET A 84 -1.37 10.69 9.41
CA MET A 84 -0.83 11.89 8.79
C MET A 84 0.04 12.74 9.75
N TRP A 85 0.13 12.37 11.03
CA TRP A 85 0.90 13.10 12.07
C TRP A 85 0.56 14.59 12.21
N GLY A 86 -0.67 14.98 11.82
CA GLY A 86 -1.10 16.38 11.82
C GLY A 86 -0.43 17.24 10.74
N VAL A 87 0.30 16.64 9.81
CA VAL A 87 0.93 17.33 8.67
C VAL A 87 -0.15 17.78 7.70
N THR A 88 -0.05 19.02 7.22
CA THR A 88 -1.04 19.67 6.34
C THR A 88 -0.37 20.40 5.16
N SER A 89 0.91 20.14 4.92
CA SER A 89 1.71 20.79 3.86
C SER A 89 2.82 19.88 3.36
N ASP A 90 3.34 20.15 2.15
CA ASP A 90 4.49 19.48 1.53
C ASP A 90 5.87 19.99 2.02
N LYS A 91 5.91 20.59 3.21
CA LYS A 91 7.17 21.05 3.79
C LYS A 91 7.87 19.88 4.45
N ASN A 92 9.20 19.89 4.42
CA ASN A 92 10.00 18.99 5.24
C ASN A 92 9.52 18.99 6.69
N VAL A 93 9.30 17.81 7.24
CA VAL A 93 8.90 17.56 8.62
C VAL A 93 9.76 16.46 9.22
N ASP A 94 9.94 16.53 10.53
CA ASP A 94 10.66 15.53 11.31
C ASP A 94 9.70 14.99 12.39
N ILE A 95 9.43 13.69 12.31
CA ILE A 95 8.41 12.98 13.06
C ILE A 95 9.11 12.05 14.04
N ASP A 96 8.69 12.14 15.30
CA ASP A 96 9.05 11.18 16.34
C ASP A 96 7.89 10.19 16.48
N GLY A 97 8.00 9.06 15.76
CA GLY A 97 6.89 8.15 15.56
C GLY A 97 7.34 6.82 14.96
N ARG A 98 6.45 5.84 15.02
CA ARG A 98 6.67 4.52 14.41
C ARG A 98 6.09 4.47 13.00
N HIS A 99 6.68 3.62 12.17
CA HIS A 99 6.21 3.30 10.82
C HIS A 99 6.42 1.80 10.54
N ILE A 100 5.93 1.30 9.40
CA ILE A 100 5.96 -0.12 9.02
C ILE A 100 7.38 -0.73 9.05
N GLY A 101 8.42 0.08 8.82
CA GLY A 101 9.82 -0.35 8.94
C GLY A 101 10.19 -0.84 10.33
N ASP A 102 9.65 -0.21 11.39
CA ASP A 102 9.85 -0.68 12.77
C ASP A 102 9.23 -2.07 12.98
N LEU A 103 8.02 -2.28 12.44
CA LEU A 103 7.31 -3.56 12.55
C LEU A 103 8.03 -4.67 11.79
N LEU A 104 8.55 -4.35 10.61
CA LEU A 104 9.31 -5.28 9.78
C LEU A 104 10.59 -5.73 10.50
N GLU A 105 11.36 -4.79 11.04
CA GLU A 105 12.59 -5.11 11.78
C GLU A 105 12.31 -5.94 13.04
N GLU A 106 11.26 -5.61 13.80
CA GLU A 106 10.84 -6.39 14.97
C GLU A 106 10.44 -7.83 14.60
N ALA A 107 9.92 -8.03 13.39
CA ALA A 107 9.59 -9.35 12.84
C ALA A 107 10.76 -10.04 12.13
N GLY A 108 11.96 -9.44 12.12
CA GLY A 108 13.14 -9.97 11.42
C GLY A 108 13.02 -9.93 9.89
N LYS A 109 12.23 -8.99 9.35
CA LYS A 109 11.98 -8.79 7.92
C LYS A 109 12.74 -7.57 7.41
N THR A 110 13.05 -7.57 6.12
CA THR A 110 13.83 -6.52 5.46
C THR A 110 12.94 -5.52 4.74
N TRP A 111 13.41 -4.29 4.61
CA TRP A 111 12.72 -3.24 3.87
C TRP A 111 13.72 -2.31 3.17
N LYS A 112 13.35 -1.81 2.00
CA LYS A 112 14.08 -0.76 1.28
C LYS A 112 13.12 0.23 0.61
N VAL A 113 13.61 1.45 0.40
CA VAL A 113 12.98 2.45 -0.46
C VAL A 113 13.90 2.73 -1.63
N TYR A 114 13.38 2.59 -2.84
CA TYR A 114 14.05 2.82 -4.11
C TYR A 114 13.51 4.12 -4.68
N ALA A 115 14.31 5.18 -4.67
CA ALA A 115 13.88 6.49 -5.18
C ALA A 115 14.77 6.91 -6.35
N ASP A 116 14.14 7.14 -7.50
CA ASP A 116 14.86 7.60 -8.70
C ASP A 116 15.54 8.95 -8.43
N ASP A 117 16.76 9.10 -8.95
CA ASP A 117 17.61 10.29 -8.78
C ASP A 117 18.00 10.61 -7.31
N TYR A 118 17.83 9.65 -6.38
CA TYR A 118 18.23 9.83 -4.99
C TYR A 118 19.74 10.09 -4.87
N PRO A 119 20.19 11.21 -4.27
CA PRO A 119 21.61 11.57 -4.21
C PRO A 119 22.42 10.80 -3.15
N GLY A 120 21.80 9.86 -2.42
CA GLY A 120 22.43 9.14 -1.31
C GLY A 120 22.65 10.01 -0.07
N ASN A 121 23.51 9.51 0.83
CA ASN A 121 23.97 10.23 2.03
C ASN A 121 22.85 10.73 2.96
N CYS A 122 21.75 9.98 3.06
CA CYS A 122 20.62 10.36 3.90
C CYS A 122 20.09 11.78 3.60
N PHE A 123 19.92 12.12 2.32
CA PHE A 123 19.62 13.50 1.91
C PHE A 123 18.32 14.05 2.52
N LEU A 124 18.46 15.00 3.46
CA LEU A 124 17.33 15.64 4.15
C LEU A 124 16.86 16.96 3.50
N GLY A 125 17.53 17.39 2.44
CA GLY A 125 17.12 18.56 1.66
C GLY A 125 15.78 18.32 0.94
N PRO A 126 15.06 19.38 0.56
CA PRO A 126 13.73 19.23 -0.04
C PRO A 126 13.76 18.62 -1.45
N LYS A 127 14.81 18.88 -2.23
CA LYS A 127 14.92 18.50 -3.65
C LYS A 127 16.38 18.37 -4.09
N PHE A 128 16.66 17.41 -4.97
CA PHE A 128 17.91 17.30 -5.71
C PHE A 128 17.61 16.86 -7.15
N GLY A 129 17.88 17.70 -8.15
CA GLY A 129 17.49 17.38 -9.52
C GLY A 129 15.98 17.14 -9.64
N LYS A 130 15.58 15.91 -10.02
CA LYS A 130 14.18 15.47 -10.09
C LYS A 130 13.71 14.67 -8.88
N TYR A 131 14.60 14.38 -7.93
CA TYR A 131 14.24 13.77 -6.66
C TYR A 131 13.66 14.82 -5.71
N VAL A 132 12.60 14.47 -4.97
CA VAL A 132 12.03 15.29 -3.88
C VAL A 132 11.83 14.45 -2.62
N ARG A 133 12.29 14.98 -1.48
CA ARG A 133 12.23 14.24 -0.20
C ARG A 133 10.80 13.94 0.25
N LYS A 134 9.84 14.82 -0.07
CA LYS A 134 8.45 14.66 0.38
C LYS A 134 7.78 13.36 -0.11
N HIS A 135 8.27 12.76 -1.21
CA HIS A 135 7.78 11.46 -1.71
C HIS A 135 8.46 10.26 -1.03
N VAL A 136 9.48 10.47 -0.18
CA VAL A 136 10.18 9.42 0.56
C VAL A 136 9.81 9.53 2.04
N PRO A 137 8.65 9.00 2.47
CA PRO A 137 8.09 9.27 3.80
C PRO A 137 8.98 8.80 4.94
N PHE A 138 9.78 7.75 4.73
CA PHE A 138 10.73 7.25 5.73
C PHE A 138 11.74 8.33 6.17
N LEU A 139 12.16 9.22 5.26
CA LEU A 139 13.05 10.33 5.60
C LEU A 139 12.37 11.43 6.43
N SER A 140 11.06 11.35 6.68
CA SER A 140 10.38 12.21 7.66
C SER A 140 10.50 11.70 9.09
N PHE A 141 10.96 10.47 9.34
CA PHE A 141 11.03 9.90 10.69
C PHE A 141 12.44 10.00 11.29
N LYS A 142 12.55 10.49 12.52
CA LYS A 142 13.84 10.70 13.20
C LYS A 142 14.66 9.43 13.36
N ASN A 143 13.98 8.31 13.64
CA ASN A 143 14.62 7.00 13.76
C ASN A 143 15.29 6.52 12.44
N ILE A 144 14.94 7.10 11.29
CA ILE A 144 15.64 6.92 10.01
C ILE A 144 16.76 7.94 9.88
N GLN A 145 16.47 9.22 10.13
CA GLN A 145 17.43 10.32 9.97
C GLN A 145 18.66 10.19 10.87
N GLU A 146 18.47 9.68 12.08
CA GLU A 146 19.48 9.60 13.14
C GLU A 146 20.16 8.22 13.19
N ASN A 147 19.73 7.25 12.38
CA ASN A 147 20.30 5.91 12.30
C ASN A 147 20.88 5.65 10.89
N PRO A 148 22.21 5.68 10.71
CA PRO A 148 22.84 5.45 9.42
C PRO A 148 22.51 4.08 8.80
N GLU A 149 22.31 3.04 9.59
CA GLU A 149 21.97 1.70 9.09
C GLU A 149 20.57 1.68 8.49
N ARG A 150 19.60 2.30 9.18
CA ARG A 150 18.23 2.43 8.64
C ARG A 150 18.16 3.39 7.46
N CYS A 151 18.94 4.47 7.46
CA CYS A 151 18.99 5.36 6.31
C CYS A 151 19.64 4.71 5.08
N ALA A 152 20.52 3.72 5.26
CA ALA A 152 21.08 2.93 4.17
C ALA A 152 20.04 2.05 3.44
N SER A 153 18.86 1.85 4.02
CA SER A 153 17.72 1.23 3.33
C SER A 153 17.05 2.16 2.31
N ILE A 154 17.42 3.45 2.26
CA ILE A 154 17.00 4.38 1.21
C ILE A 154 18.07 4.41 0.14
N VAL A 155 17.74 3.97 -1.06
CA VAL A 155 18.68 3.75 -2.16
C VAL A 155 18.18 4.37 -3.47
N GLU A 156 19.08 4.47 -4.44
CA GLU A 156 18.75 4.92 -5.79
C GLU A 156 17.83 3.90 -6.50
N GLY A 157 16.89 4.38 -7.31
CA GLY A 157 15.85 3.57 -7.96
C GLY A 157 16.38 2.39 -8.77
N GLY A 158 17.52 2.54 -9.43
CA GLY A 158 18.20 1.50 -10.20
C GLY A 158 18.69 0.31 -9.36
N GLU A 159 18.77 0.43 -8.03
CA GLU A 159 19.10 -0.71 -7.14
C GLU A 159 18.00 -1.78 -7.13
N LEU A 160 16.73 -1.44 -7.39
CA LEU A 160 15.64 -2.43 -7.44
C LEU A 160 15.93 -3.52 -8.47
N SER A 161 16.47 -3.13 -9.63
CA SER A 161 16.81 -4.09 -10.68
C SER A 161 17.98 -4.99 -10.29
N LYS A 162 18.90 -4.52 -9.44
CA LYS A 162 20.00 -5.35 -8.94
C LYS A 162 19.48 -6.35 -7.92
N ASP A 163 18.71 -5.88 -6.95
CA ASP A 163 18.11 -6.74 -5.92
C ASP A 163 17.21 -7.83 -6.52
N LEU A 164 16.46 -7.53 -7.59
CA LEU A 164 15.67 -8.53 -8.33
C LEU A 164 16.55 -9.57 -9.05
N LEU A 165 17.70 -9.17 -9.59
CA LEU A 165 18.60 -10.07 -10.33
C LEU A 165 19.43 -10.95 -9.39
N ASP A 166 19.78 -10.42 -8.22
CA ASP A 166 20.68 -11.06 -7.25
C ASP A 166 19.92 -11.88 -6.19
N ASP A 167 18.59 -12.00 -6.29
CA ASP A 167 17.72 -12.68 -5.31
C ASP A 167 17.78 -12.03 -3.90
N GLU A 168 17.91 -10.69 -3.88
CA GLU A 168 18.04 -9.86 -2.68
C GLU A 168 16.86 -8.89 -2.48
N LEU A 169 15.74 -9.11 -3.19
CA LEU A 169 14.52 -8.31 -3.03
C LEU A 169 14.07 -8.34 -1.56
N PRO A 170 13.86 -7.19 -0.89
CA PRO A 170 13.44 -7.19 0.51
C PRO A 170 11.98 -7.61 0.64
N THR A 171 11.57 -7.90 1.87
CA THR A 171 10.17 -8.23 2.17
C THR A 171 9.22 -7.06 1.85
N TYR A 172 9.67 -5.83 2.06
CA TYR A 172 8.92 -4.62 1.73
C TYR A 172 9.76 -3.65 0.90
N SER A 173 9.26 -3.29 -0.28
CA SER A 173 9.89 -2.36 -1.22
C SER A 173 8.93 -1.23 -1.51
N LEU A 174 9.36 0.02 -1.32
CA LEU A 174 8.66 1.20 -1.82
C LEU A 174 9.49 1.80 -2.96
N TYR A 175 8.93 1.88 -4.16
CA TYR A 175 9.53 2.50 -5.33
C TYR A 175 8.86 3.85 -5.61
N ILE A 176 9.69 4.89 -5.71
CA ILE A 176 9.28 6.27 -5.96
C ILE A 176 9.90 6.75 -7.27
N PRO A 177 9.11 6.88 -8.35
CA PRO A 177 9.57 7.51 -9.58
C PRO A 177 9.98 8.96 -9.34
N ASN A 178 10.90 9.47 -10.16
CA ASN A 178 11.28 10.88 -10.10
C ASN A 178 10.15 11.78 -10.66
N LEU A 179 10.28 13.10 -10.50
CA LEU A 179 9.28 14.07 -10.97
C LEU A 179 8.93 13.99 -12.47
N SER A 180 9.75 13.34 -13.31
CA SER A 180 9.37 13.13 -14.72
C SER A 180 8.48 11.92 -14.93
N ASP A 181 8.57 10.91 -14.08
CA ASP A 181 7.98 9.59 -14.30
C ASP A 181 6.78 9.32 -13.39
N ASP A 182 6.55 10.19 -12.39
CA ASP A 182 5.49 10.07 -11.37
C ASP A 182 4.06 10.34 -11.88
N GLY A 183 3.91 10.90 -13.08
CA GLY A 183 2.62 11.19 -13.71
C GLY A 183 2.03 12.56 -13.38
N HIS A 184 2.60 13.31 -12.44
CA HIS A 184 2.14 14.66 -12.09
C HIS A 184 2.77 15.73 -13.00
N ASP A 185 4.11 15.85 -13.03
CA ASP A 185 4.74 17.01 -13.69
C ASP A 185 4.76 16.87 -15.23
N THR A 186 4.79 15.64 -15.75
CA THR A 186 4.80 15.33 -17.19
C THR A 186 3.48 14.72 -17.69
N GLY A 187 2.57 14.42 -16.77
CA GLY A 187 1.25 13.86 -17.05
C GLY A 187 1.22 12.32 -17.14
N VAL A 188 0.07 11.75 -16.78
CA VAL A 188 -0.13 10.29 -16.68
C VAL A 188 0.18 9.49 -17.96
N ALA A 189 0.06 10.10 -19.14
CA ALA A 189 0.40 9.43 -20.40
C ALA A 189 1.93 9.21 -20.55
N TYR A 190 2.73 10.11 -20.00
CA TYR A 190 4.18 9.96 -19.95
C TYR A 190 4.56 8.86 -18.95
N ALA A 191 3.97 8.90 -17.75
CA ALA A 191 4.14 7.85 -16.74
C ALA A 191 3.73 6.46 -17.26
N ASP A 192 2.61 6.34 -18.00
CA ASP A 192 2.19 5.08 -18.61
C ASP A 192 3.22 4.55 -19.61
N ASN A 193 3.80 5.44 -20.43
CA ASN A 193 4.85 5.06 -21.38
C ASN A 193 6.15 4.65 -20.66
N TRP A 194 6.56 5.38 -19.61
CA TRP A 194 7.69 4.99 -18.77
C TRP A 194 7.44 3.63 -18.10
N LEU A 195 6.26 3.44 -17.51
CA LEU A 195 5.85 2.20 -16.86
C LEU A 195 5.92 1.04 -17.85
N LYS A 196 5.42 1.22 -19.06
CA LYS A 196 5.45 0.21 -20.13
C LYS A 196 6.85 -0.14 -20.62
N THR A 197 7.70 0.88 -20.84
CA THR A 197 8.94 0.72 -21.61
C THR A 197 10.18 0.58 -20.75
N VAL A 198 10.12 1.06 -19.50
CA VAL A 198 11.26 1.08 -18.58
C VAL A 198 10.99 0.19 -17.37
N PHE A 199 9.91 0.45 -16.63
CA PHE A 199 9.72 -0.16 -15.33
C PHE A 199 9.22 -1.62 -15.42
N MET A 200 8.09 -1.85 -16.10
CA MET A 200 7.48 -3.19 -16.20
C MET A 200 8.44 -4.24 -16.77
N PRO A 201 9.21 -4.01 -17.84
CA PRO A 201 10.14 -5.01 -18.36
C PRO A 201 11.22 -5.43 -17.35
N LYS A 202 11.70 -4.49 -16.51
CA LYS A 202 12.67 -4.78 -15.45
C LYS A 202 12.05 -5.59 -14.32
N LEU A 203 10.82 -5.24 -13.94
CA LEU A 203 10.08 -5.88 -12.86
C LEU A 203 9.69 -7.33 -13.21
N ILE A 204 8.92 -7.53 -14.29
CA ILE A 204 8.26 -8.81 -14.55
C ILE A 204 9.22 -9.93 -14.94
N SER A 205 10.41 -9.59 -15.44
CA SER A 205 11.38 -10.58 -15.91
C SER A 205 11.99 -11.40 -14.77
N ASN A 206 11.98 -10.86 -13.55
CA ASN A 206 12.68 -11.42 -12.39
C ASN A 206 11.85 -11.37 -11.11
N LEU A 207 10.51 -11.29 -11.22
CA LEU A 207 9.66 -11.20 -10.04
C LEU A 207 9.65 -12.56 -9.31
N PRO A 208 10.04 -12.63 -8.01
CA PRO A 208 9.99 -13.87 -7.25
C PRO A 208 8.57 -14.40 -7.07
N GLU A 209 8.42 -15.69 -6.78
CA GLU A 209 7.14 -16.25 -6.32
C GLU A 209 6.68 -15.60 -5.01
N HIS A 210 5.37 -15.65 -4.75
CA HIS A 210 4.70 -15.03 -3.61
C HIS A 210 4.95 -13.51 -3.50
N THR A 211 4.96 -12.81 -4.63
CA THR A 211 5.19 -11.37 -4.67
C THR A 211 3.91 -10.62 -4.99
N LEU A 212 3.58 -9.65 -4.12
CA LEU A 212 2.57 -8.64 -4.38
C LEU A 212 3.23 -7.39 -4.96
N VAL A 213 2.74 -6.91 -6.09
CA VAL A 213 3.09 -5.60 -6.65
C VAL A 213 1.86 -4.70 -6.59
N VAL A 214 2.02 -3.49 -6.06
CA VAL A 214 0.98 -2.49 -5.91
C VAL A 214 1.34 -1.30 -6.79
N PHE A 215 0.44 -0.91 -7.67
CA PHE A 215 0.55 0.34 -8.43
C PHE A 215 -0.51 1.29 -7.94
N THR A 216 -0.12 2.42 -7.38
CA THR A 216 -1.05 3.38 -6.78
C THR A 216 -0.62 4.82 -7.01
N PHE A 217 -1.50 5.76 -6.69
CA PHE A 217 -1.21 7.20 -6.68
C PHE A 217 -1.45 7.76 -5.28
N ASP A 218 -0.70 8.78 -4.90
CA ASP A 218 -0.76 9.36 -3.55
C ASP A 218 -2.06 10.13 -3.29
N GLU A 219 -2.55 10.87 -4.29
CA GLU A 219 -3.75 11.70 -4.25
C GLU A 219 -4.29 11.95 -5.67
N SER A 220 -5.51 12.48 -5.77
CA SER A 220 -6.09 12.88 -7.06
C SER A 220 -5.63 14.28 -7.48
N SER A 221 -6.08 14.74 -8.65
CA SER A 221 -5.78 16.10 -9.14
C SER A 221 -6.62 17.20 -8.45
N ARG A 222 -6.97 17.02 -7.16
CA ARG A 222 -7.89 17.85 -6.35
C ARG A 222 -9.35 17.79 -6.80
N THR A 223 -9.73 16.74 -7.51
CA THR A 223 -11.11 16.51 -7.96
C THR A 223 -11.57 15.09 -7.61
N GLY A 224 -12.86 14.78 -7.84
CA GLY A 224 -13.35 13.40 -7.69
C GLY A 224 -13.32 12.86 -6.24
N GLY A 225 -13.27 13.72 -5.23
CA GLY A 225 -13.29 13.30 -3.82
C GLY A 225 -12.03 12.58 -3.36
N ASN A 226 -10.90 12.79 -4.05
CA ASN A 226 -9.63 12.10 -3.83
C ASN A 226 -9.63 10.61 -4.22
N HIS A 227 -10.46 10.25 -5.21
CA HIS A 227 -10.52 8.90 -5.80
C HIS A 227 -9.29 8.63 -6.68
N ILE A 228 -8.49 7.65 -6.30
CA ILE A 228 -7.19 7.34 -6.91
C ILE A 228 -7.19 5.94 -7.52
N TYR A 229 -6.31 5.74 -8.51
CA TYR A 229 -6.04 4.41 -9.06
C TYR A 229 -5.19 3.62 -8.07
N THR A 230 -5.64 2.41 -7.78
CA THR A 230 -4.85 1.40 -7.07
C THR A 230 -5.14 0.03 -7.67
N ALA A 231 -4.10 -0.69 -8.07
CA ALA A 231 -4.23 -2.05 -8.56
C ALA A 231 -3.15 -2.94 -7.94
N PHE A 232 -3.55 -4.16 -7.56
CA PHE A 232 -2.63 -5.20 -7.10
C PHE A 232 -2.32 -6.14 -8.25
N TYR A 233 -1.09 -6.60 -8.34
CA TYR A 233 -0.56 -7.47 -9.38
C TYR A 233 0.38 -8.49 -8.74
N GLY A 234 0.65 -9.59 -9.45
CA GLY A 234 1.51 -10.66 -8.95
C GLY A 234 0.75 -11.99 -8.82
N ASP A 235 1.48 -13.03 -8.42
CA ASP A 235 0.99 -14.40 -8.38
C ASP A 235 0.02 -14.68 -7.22
N VAL A 236 0.09 -13.88 -6.16
CA VAL A 236 -0.80 -13.94 -4.98
C VAL A 236 -2.17 -13.30 -5.18
N VAL A 237 -2.40 -12.68 -6.35
CA VAL A 237 -3.61 -11.92 -6.67
C VAL A 237 -4.45 -12.65 -7.71
N LYS A 238 -5.75 -12.76 -7.46
CA LYS A 238 -6.72 -13.29 -8.41
C LYS A 238 -6.90 -12.33 -9.59
N ALA A 239 -6.35 -12.69 -10.73
CA ALA A 239 -6.44 -11.93 -11.97
C ALA A 239 -7.89 -11.59 -12.37
N GLY A 240 -8.12 -10.35 -12.80
CA GLY A 240 -9.42 -9.81 -13.20
C GLY A 240 -10.40 -9.56 -12.05
N SER A 241 -9.97 -9.70 -10.80
CA SER A 241 -10.83 -9.42 -9.64
C SER A 241 -10.97 -7.92 -9.40
N VAL A 242 -12.05 -7.54 -8.69
CA VAL A 242 -12.34 -6.15 -8.34
C VAL A 242 -12.70 -6.08 -6.88
N TYR A 243 -11.99 -5.24 -6.13
CA TYR A 243 -12.39 -4.85 -4.78
C TYR A 243 -13.22 -3.57 -4.84
N ALA A 244 -14.53 -3.70 -4.68
CA ALA A 244 -15.48 -2.60 -4.82
C ALA A 244 -15.84 -1.93 -3.48
N SER A 245 -15.47 -2.53 -2.34
CA SER A 245 -15.65 -1.94 -1.02
C SER A 245 -14.75 -0.71 -0.86
N ARG A 246 -15.22 0.29 -0.13
CA ARG A 246 -14.45 1.52 0.10
C ARG A 246 -13.21 1.21 0.95
N THR A 247 -12.06 1.73 0.52
CA THR A 247 -10.79 1.62 1.25
C THR A 247 -9.92 2.85 0.97
N ASP A 248 -8.78 2.92 1.64
CA ASP A 248 -7.84 4.04 1.67
C ASP A 248 -6.43 3.52 2.08
N HIS A 249 -5.46 4.42 2.30
CA HIS A 249 -4.11 4.01 2.65
C HIS A 249 -4.02 3.30 4.00
N TYR A 250 -4.96 3.54 4.93
CA TYR A 250 -5.01 2.81 6.20
C TYR A 250 -5.49 1.37 6.00
N GLY A 251 -6.53 1.16 5.16
CA GLY A 251 -6.97 -0.19 4.77
C GLY A 251 -5.89 -0.95 4.01
N PHE A 252 -5.14 -0.25 3.16
CA PHE A 252 -3.97 -0.80 2.49
C PHE A 252 -2.87 -1.21 3.47
N LEU A 253 -2.43 -0.32 4.36
CA LEU A 253 -1.42 -0.61 5.38
C LEU A 253 -1.83 -1.79 6.26
N ARG A 254 -3.08 -1.80 6.73
CA ARG A 254 -3.62 -2.89 7.53
C ARG A 254 -3.57 -4.24 6.80
N THR A 255 -3.77 -4.22 5.48
CA THR A 255 -3.67 -5.40 4.62
C THR A 255 -2.21 -5.86 4.50
N VAL A 256 -1.27 -4.95 4.26
CA VAL A 256 0.17 -5.25 4.23
C VAL A 256 0.63 -5.89 5.54
N GLU A 257 0.25 -5.31 6.67
CA GLU A 257 0.55 -5.85 8.00
C GLU A 257 0.02 -7.28 8.14
N ALA A 258 -1.23 -7.52 7.72
CA ALA A 258 -1.84 -8.85 7.80
C ALA A 258 -1.13 -9.89 6.91
N LEU A 259 -0.82 -9.53 5.66
CA LEU A 259 -0.12 -10.40 4.71
C LEU A 259 1.27 -10.80 5.21
N LEU A 260 1.95 -9.88 5.88
CA LEU A 260 3.30 -10.10 6.42
C LEU A 260 3.29 -10.63 7.86
N GLY A 261 2.13 -10.84 8.48
CA GLY A 261 2.03 -11.33 9.87
C GLY A 261 2.55 -10.34 10.91
N LEU A 262 2.42 -9.03 10.65
CA LEU A 262 2.81 -7.94 11.53
C LEU A 262 1.63 -7.52 12.43
N PRO A 263 1.90 -6.98 13.63
CA PRO A 263 0.87 -6.26 14.37
C PRO A 263 0.58 -4.91 13.70
N THR A 264 -0.42 -4.19 14.22
CA THR A 264 -0.75 -2.83 13.79
C THR A 264 0.17 -1.81 14.47
N LEU A 265 0.28 -0.62 13.91
CA LEU A 265 0.95 0.54 14.52
C LEU A 265 0.10 1.22 15.62
N GLY A 266 -1.14 0.76 15.82
CA GLY A 266 -2.06 1.32 16.82
C GLY A 266 -2.57 2.71 16.45
N LYS A 267 -2.67 3.00 15.14
CA LYS A 267 -3.21 4.26 14.60
C LYS A 267 -4.51 3.96 13.85
N GLU A 268 -4.75 4.62 12.71
CA GLU A 268 -5.99 4.39 11.94
C GLU A 268 -6.01 3.03 11.25
N ASP A 269 -4.84 2.42 11.03
CA ASP A 269 -4.66 1.04 10.58
C ASP A 269 -5.33 0.02 11.50
N GLU A 270 -5.31 0.23 12.83
CA GLU A 270 -5.92 -0.70 13.80
C GLU A 270 -7.43 -0.91 13.59
N LYS A 271 -8.12 0.12 13.09
CA LYS A 271 -9.57 0.11 12.85
C LYS A 271 -9.91 -0.17 11.39
N ALA A 272 -8.92 -0.17 10.51
CA ALA A 272 -9.14 -0.34 9.09
C ALA A 272 -9.49 -1.80 8.75
N HIS A 273 -10.15 -1.98 7.61
CA HIS A 273 -10.54 -3.31 7.14
C HIS A 273 -9.49 -3.87 6.18
N ILE A 274 -9.15 -5.15 6.38
CA ILE A 274 -8.30 -5.90 5.47
C ILE A 274 -9.02 -6.03 4.12
N ILE A 275 -8.30 -5.73 3.04
CA ILE A 275 -8.73 -5.97 1.67
C ILE A 275 -8.78 -7.49 1.44
N SER A 276 -9.93 -8.00 1.02
CA SER A 276 -10.21 -9.44 0.94
C SER A 276 -10.96 -9.79 -0.34
N GLY A 277 -11.02 -11.08 -0.68
CA GLY A 277 -11.76 -11.58 -1.84
C GLY A 277 -11.07 -11.39 -3.19
N ILE A 278 -9.84 -10.85 -3.19
CA ILE A 278 -9.01 -10.65 -4.39
C ILE A 278 -7.76 -11.53 -4.43
N TRP A 279 -7.60 -12.42 -3.46
CA TRP A 279 -6.43 -13.28 -3.28
C TRP A 279 -6.64 -14.67 -3.92
N GLN A 280 -5.55 -15.39 -4.22
CA GLN A 280 -5.57 -16.78 -4.71
C GLN A 280 -4.44 -17.62 -4.12
#